data_AF-A0A8A0RN29-F1
#
_entry.id   AF-A0A8A0RN29-F1
#
_cell.length_a   1.000
_cell.length_b   1.000
_cell.length_c   1.000
_cell.angle_alpha   90.00
_cell.angle_beta   90.00
_cell.angle_gamma   90.00
#
_symmetry.space_group_name_H-M   'P 1'
#
loop_
_entity.id
_entity.type
_entity.pdbx_description
1 polymer ?
#
loop_
_entity_poly.entity_id
_entity_poly.type
_entity_poly.pdbx_seq_one_letter_code
_entity_poly.pdbx_strand_id
1 'polypeptide(L)'
;MTKTGLKEQWEKRIKQYKASNTSISAWCRANNIKPSTFRYWLDKEKAVDIMQKEPEAAKWLPVEIDNDKSENTAEEILIVKIGSAAIEVREGFNKKLFQEIIRILAASC
;
A
#
# COMPACT_ATOMS: atom_id res chain seq x y z
N MET A 1 8.88 -41.84 -0.88
CA MET A 1 7.92 -41.28 0.10
C MET A 1 6.85 -40.53 -0.66
N THR A 2 5.58 -40.87 -0.48
CA THR A 2 4.44 -40.28 -1.20
C THR A 2 4.16 -38.86 -0.70
N LYS A 3 3.73 -37.96 -1.59
CA LYS A 3 3.54 -36.52 -1.31
C LYS A 3 2.65 -36.22 -0.08
N THR A 4 1.73 -37.13 0.24
CA THR A 4 0.80 -37.01 1.37
C THR A 4 1.49 -37.08 2.73
N GLY A 5 2.46 -37.98 2.91
CA GLY A 5 3.15 -38.16 4.19
C GLY A 5 4.01 -36.96 4.59
N LEU A 6 4.48 -36.18 3.62
CA LEU A 6 5.18 -34.93 3.90
C LEU A 6 4.23 -33.88 4.49
N LYS A 7 2.98 -33.83 4.01
CA LYS A 7 1.98 -32.85 4.42
C LYS A 7 1.64 -32.96 5.90
N GLU A 8 1.30 -34.17 6.33
CA GLU A 8 0.96 -34.47 7.71
C GLU A 8 2.12 -34.16 8.67
N GLN A 9 3.37 -34.42 8.24
CA GLN A 9 4.55 -34.13 9.06
C GLN A 9 4.76 -32.64 9.31
N TRP A 10 4.62 -31.80 8.28
CA TRP A 10 4.82 -30.36 8.48
C TRP A 10 3.64 -29.70 9.20
N GLU A 11 2.41 -30.17 8.99
CA GLU A 11 1.24 -29.71 9.76
C GLU A 11 1.39 -30.01 11.27
N LYS A 12 1.83 -31.22 11.63
CA LYS A 12 2.09 -31.59 13.03
C LYS A 12 3.16 -30.68 13.65
N ARG A 13 4.22 -30.39 12.89
CA ARG A 13 5.32 -29.50 13.31
C ARG A 13 4.85 -28.06 13.50
N ILE A 14 4.00 -27.53 12.63
CA ILE A 14 3.42 -26.19 12.81
C ILE A 14 2.58 -26.11 14.08
N LYS A 15 1.75 -27.12 14.38
CA LYS A 15 0.97 -27.16 15.63
C LYS A 15 1.86 -27.12 16.87
N GLN A 16 2.96 -27.88 16.87
CA GLN A 16 3.95 -27.86 17.96
C GLN A 16 4.65 -26.50 18.09
N TYR A 17 4.99 -25.87 16.96
CA TYR A 17 5.55 -24.51 16.95
C TYR A 17 4.59 -23.48 17.57
N LYS A 18 3.32 -23.46 17.13
CA LYS A 18 2.29 -22.56 17.65
C LYS A 18 2.08 -22.73 19.15
N ALA A 19 2.19 -23.95 19.68
CA ALA A 19 2.11 -24.22 21.11
C ALA A 19 3.38 -23.81 21.90
N SER A 20 4.55 -23.76 21.25
CA SER A 20 5.82 -23.48 21.92
C SER A 20 6.01 -22.01 22.31
N ASN A 21 5.28 -21.09 21.67
CA ASN A 21 5.42 -19.64 21.85
C ASN A 21 6.87 -19.11 21.72
N THR A 22 7.71 -19.80 20.95
CA THR A 22 9.11 -19.43 20.71
C THR A 22 9.27 -18.76 19.34
N SER A 23 10.39 -18.06 19.12
CA SER A 23 10.69 -17.52 17.79
C SER A 23 10.95 -18.64 16.76
N ILE A 24 10.61 -18.39 15.50
CA ILE A 24 10.86 -19.33 14.38
C ILE A 24 12.30 -19.83 14.38
N SER A 25 13.27 -18.92 14.57
CA SER A 25 14.70 -19.26 14.55
C SER A 25 15.09 -20.19 15.69
N ALA A 26 14.60 -19.94 16.90
CA ALA A 26 14.88 -20.80 18.06
C ALA A 26 14.23 -22.18 17.90
N TRP A 27 12.98 -22.22 17.46
CA TRP A 27 12.25 -23.47 17.25
C TRP A 27 12.86 -24.33 16.13
N CYS A 28 13.25 -23.70 15.01
CA CYS A 28 13.91 -24.38 13.90
C CYS A 28 15.27 -24.98 14.31
N ARG A 29 16.05 -24.26 15.14
CA ARG A 29 17.31 -24.77 15.69
C ARG A 29 17.08 -25.99 16.58
N ALA A 30 16.12 -25.92 17.50
CA ALA A 30 15.82 -27.02 18.41
C ALA A 30 15.28 -28.28 17.70
N ASN A 31 14.57 -28.11 16.59
CA ASN A 31 13.96 -29.21 15.83
C ASN A 31 14.78 -29.64 14.60
N ASN A 32 15.98 -29.08 14.41
CA ASN A 32 16.87 -29.33 13.28
C ASN A 32 16.20 -29.15 11.90
N ILE A 33 15.43 -28.06 11.77
CA ILE A 33 14.71 -27.70 10.53
C ILE A 33 15.32 -26.43 9.94
N LYS A 34 15.43 -26.37 8.61
CA LYS A 34 15.86 -25.15 7.92
C LYS A 34 14.78 -24.07 8.05
N PRO A 35 15.11 -22.85 8.52
CA PRO A 35 14.12 -21.78 8.69
C PRO A 35 13.40 -21.37 7.41
N SER A 36 14.04 -21.46 6.24
CA SER A 36 13.43 -21.18 4.94
C SER A 36 12.33 -22.17 4.60
N THR A 37 12.58 -23.47 4.81
CA THR A 37 11.59 -24.53 4.62
C THR A 37 10.41 -24.37 5.57
N PHE A 38 10.67 -24.01 6.83
CA PHE A 38 9.62 -23.81 7.81
C PHE A 38 8.73 -22.58 7.49
N ARG A 39 9.34 -21.48 7.03
CA ARG A 39 8.58 -20.31 6.54
C ARG A 39 7.68 -20.67 5.37
N TYR A 40 8.20 -21.42 4.40
CA TYR A 40 7.41 -21.91 3.27
C TYR A 40 6.18 -22.72 3.72
N TRP A 41 6.32 -23.56 4.75
CA TRP A 41 5.19 -24.30 5.33
C TRP A 41 4.16 -23.38 6.00
N LEU A 42 4.59 -22.36 6.75
CA LEU A 42 3.69 -21.37 7.36
C LEU A 42 2.91 -20.59 6.30
N ASP A 43 3.56 -20.19 5.21
CA ASP A 43 2.91 -19.45 4.13
C ASP A 43 1.89 -20.33 3.38
N LYS A 44 2.23 -21.61 3.17
CA LYS A 44 1.30 -22.62 2.64
C LYS A 44 0.08 -22.80 3.53
N GLU A 45 0.24 -22.84 4.85
CA GLU A 45 -0.87 -22.95 5.80
C GLU A 45 -1.81 -21.73 5.69
N LYS A 46 -1.24 -20.52 5.66
CA LYS A 46 -2.00 -19.27 5.49
C LYS A 46 -2.74 -19.22 4.16
N ALA A 47 -2.11 -19.65 3.08
CA ALA A 47 -2.76 -19.67 1.77
C ALA A 47 -3.98 -20.62 1.74
N VAL A 48 -3.89 -21.77 2.42
CA VAL A 48 -5.04 -22.68 2.56
C VAL A 48 -6.15 -22.04 3.39
N ASP A 49 -5.80 -21.36 4.48
CA ASP A 49 -6.78 -20.64 5.32
C ASP A 49 -7.49 -19.52 4.53
N ILE A 50 -6.74 -18.77 3.71
CA ILE A 50 -7.29 -17.72 2.82
C ILE A 50 -8.19 -18.30 1.73
N MET A 51 -7.87 -19.47 1.17
CA MET A 51 -8.72 -20.12 0.17
C MET A 51 -9.99 -20.76 0.76
N GLN A 52 -9.97 -21.08 2.05
CA GLN A 52 -11.12 -21.67 2.77
C GLN A 52 -12.02 -20.62 3.41
N LYS A 53 -11.48 -19.45 3.75
CA LYS A 53 -12.29 -18.28 4.07
C LYS A 53 -12.92 -17.79 2.77
N GLU A 54 -14.26 -17.72 2.71
CA GLU A 54 -14.90 -16.88 1.71
C GLU A 54 -14.19 -15.53 1.72
N PRO A 55 -13.79 -14.99 0.55
CA PRO A 55 -13.16 -13.69 0.51
C PRO A 55 -14.14 -12.73 1.18
N GLU A 56 -13.78 -12.25 2.36
CA GLU A 56 -14.55 -11.24 3.06
C GLU A 56 -14.62 -10.09 2.07
N ALA A 57 -15.79 -9.91 1.44
CA ALA A 57 -15.94 -9.01 0.32
C ALA A 57 -15.30 -7.69 0.71
N ALA A 58 -14.34 -7.23 -0.10
CA ALA A 58 -13.57 -6.04 0.22
C ALA A 58 -14.55 -4.94 0.67
N LYS A 59 -14.47 -4.57 1.95
CA LYS A 59 -15.35 -3.56 2.52
C LYS A 59 -14.87 -2.21 2.00
N TRP A 60 -15.36 -1.84 0.83
CA TRP A 60 -15.17 -0.51 0.27
C TRP A 60 -15.88 0.48 1.17
N LEU A 61 -15.11 1.37 1.79
CA LEU A 61 -15.68 2.49 2.52
C LEU A 61 -16.13 3.52 1.46
N PRO A 62 -17.40 3.95 1.45
CA PRO A 62 -17.81 5.06 0.59
C PRO A 62 -17.07 6.32 1.03
N VAL A 63 -16.45 7.00 0.07
CA VAL A 63 -15.95 8.37 0.25
C VAL A 63 -17.04 9.29 -0.25
N GLU A 64 -17.66 10.01 0.68
CA GLU A 64 -18.56 11.12 0.33
C GLU A 64 -17.70 12.25 -0.21
N ILE A 65 -17.74 12.42 -1.53
CA ILE A 65 -17.21 13.62 -2.17
C ILE A 65 -18.29 14.67 -1.99
N ASP A 66 -18.01 15.65 -1.13
CA ASP A 66 -18.88 16.80 -0.91
C ASP A 66 -18.91 17.66 -2.19
N ASN A 67 -19.83 17.32 -3.09
CA ASN A 67 -20.09 18.06 -4.32
C ASN A 67 -20.83 19.39 -4.05
N ASP A 68 -21.17 19.72 -2.80
CA ASP A 68 -21.80 21.00 -2.45
C ASP A 68 -20.82 22.19 -2.47
N LYS A 69 -19.60 22.00 -2.97
CA LYS A 69 -18.70 23.09 -3.37
C LYS A 69 -18.52 23.25 -4.89
N SER A 70 -19.28 22.53 -5.72
CA SER A 70 -19.16 22.64 -7.18
C SER A 70 -20.24 23.50 -7.86
N GLU A 71 -21.14 24.14 -7.12
CA GLU A 71 -22.13 25.04 -7.72
C GLU A 71 -22.07 26.42 -7.03
N ASN A 72 -21.41 27.38 -7.70
CA ASN A 72 -21.42 28.83 -7.47
C ASN A 72 -20.25 29.52 -6.74
N THR A 73 -19.02 28.98 -6.76
CA THR A 73 -17.81 29.83 -6.73
C THR A 73 -16.59 29.11 -7.31
N ALA A 74 -16.71 28.54 -8.52
CA ALA A 74 -15.51 28.33 -9.31
C ALA A 74 -15.03 29.73 -9.74
N GLU A 75 -14.32 30.44 -8.85
CA GLU A 75 -13.46 31.53 -9.29
C GLU A 75 -12.65 30.98 -10.47
N GLU A 76 -12.68 31.64 -11.63
CA GLU A 76 -11.97 31.16 -12.81
C GLU A 76 -10.47 31.13 -12.50
N ILE A 77 -9.95 29.97 -12.09
CA ILE A 77 -8.52 29.79 -11.80
C ILE A 77 -7.82 29.48 -13.11
N LEU A 78 -6.93 30.38 -13.52
CA LEU A 78 -6.01 30.14 -14.63
C LEU A 78 -4.73 29.51 -14.10
N ILE A 79 -4.35 28.34 -14.61
CA ILE A 79 -3.09 27.68 -14.27
C ILE A 79 -2.06 27.95 -15.38
N VAL A 80 -0.94 28.58 -15.03
CA VAL A 80 0.17 28.87 -15.93
C VAL A 80 1.37 27.98 -15.60
N LYS A 81 1.95 27.32 -16.61
CA LYS A 81 3.12 26.44 -16.45
C LYS A 81 4.33 26.99 -17.21
N ILE A 82 5.47 27.07 -16.54
CA ILE A 82 6.76 27.53 -17.10
C ILE A 82 7.86 26.58 -16.60
N GLY A 83 8.46 25.80 -17.51
CA GLY A 83 9.42 24.76 -17.14
C GLY A 83 8.82 23.76 -16.13
N SER A 84 9.46 23.62 -14.97
CA SER A 84 8.97 22.80 -13.85
C SER A 84 8.04 23.55 -12.87
N ALA A 85 7.80 24.85 -13.07
CA ALA A 85 6.95 25.66 -12.20
C ALA A 85 5.49 25.69 -12.70
N ALA A 86 4.55 25.68 -11.76
CA ALA A 86 3.12 25.90 -12.00
C ALA A 86 2.62 27.01 -11.08
N ILE A 87 1.82 27.92 -11.64
CA ILE A 87 1.29 29.09 -10.94
C ILE A 87 -0.22 29.11 -11.12
N GLU A 88 -0.94 29.14 -10.00
CA GLU A 88 -2.38 29.38 -9.99
C GLU A 88 -2.66 30.89 -9.95
N VAL A 89 -3.51 31.36 -10.86
CA VAL A 89 -3.87 32.76 -11.02
C VAL A 89 -5.37 32.90 -10.83
N ARG A 90 -5.76 33.80 -9.93
CA ARG A 90 -7.17 34.13 -9.62
C ARG A 90 -7.50 35.53 -10.07
N GLU A 91 -8.78 35.85 -10.21
CA GLU A 91 -9.23 37.22 -10.48
C GLU A 91 -8.72 38.20 -9.40
N GLY A 92 -8.49 39.46 -9.80
CA GLY A 92 -7.97 40.50 -8.89
C GLY A 92 -6.45 40.43 -8.61
N PHE A 93 -5.72 39.51 -9.24
CA PHE A 93 -4.26 39.44 -9.10
C PHE A 93 -3.55 40.72 -9.59
N ASN A 94 -2.37 40.99 -9.01
CA ASN A 94 -1.54 42.11 -9.43
C ASN A 94 -0.81 41.80 -10.74
N LYS A 95 -1.24 42.45 -11.83
CA LYS A 95 -0.67 42.27 -13.18
C LYS A 95 0.82 42.58 -13.27
N LYS A 96 1.32 43.61 -12.57
CA LYS A 96 2.74 44.00 -12.62
C LYS A 96 3.61 42.94 -11.94
N LEU A 97 3.22 42.53 -10.74
CA LEU A 97 3.93 41.48 -10.00
C LEU A 97 3.95 40.16 -10.77
N PHE A 98 2.81 39.79 -11.37
CA PHE A 98 2.72 38.57 -12.17
C PHE A 98 3.65 38.60 -13.40
N GLN A 99 3.75 39.73 -14.09
CA GLN A 99 4.69 39.90 -15.21
C GLN A 99 6.15 39.79 -14.76
N GLU A 100 6.51 40.36 -13.60
CA GLU A 100 7.87 40.24 -13.05
C GLU A 100 8.21 38.78 -12.72
N ILE A 101 7.29 38.06 -12.07
CA ILE A 101 7.45 36.63 -11.76
C ILE A 101 7.64 35.81 -13.04
N ILE A 102 6.81 36.03 -14.06
CA ILE A 102 6.95 35.33 -15.35
C ILE A 102 8.33 35.58 -15.98
N ARG A 103 8.82 36.82 -15.97
CA ARG A 103 10.13 37.15 -16.55
C ARG A 103 11.28 36.44 -15.84
N ILE A 104 11.24 36.38 -14.51
CA ILE A 104 12.25 35.68 -13.71
C ILE A 104 12.23 34.18 -14.04
N LEU A 105 11.04 33.56 -14.03
CA LEU A 105 10.89 32.12 -14.27
C LEU A 105 11.24 31.72 -15.71
N ALA A 106 10.93 32.57 -16.68
CA ALA A 106 11.29 32.36 -18.08
C ALA A 106 12.80 32.47 -18.32
N ALA A 107 13.51 33.36 -17.60
CA ALA A 107 14.96 33.50 -17.71
C ALA A 107 15.75 32.40 -16.98
N SER A 108 15.12 31.70 -16.03
CA SER A 108 15.72 30.59 -15.29
C SER A 108 15.54 29.21 -15.96
N CYS A 109 14.79 29.15 -17.06
CA CYS A 109 14.65 27.95 -17.90
C CYS A 109 15.62 28.03 -19.09
#